data_AF-D2SNS0-F1
#
_entry.id   AF-D2SNS0-F1
#
_cell.length_a   1.000
_cell.length_b   1.000
_cell.length_c   1.000
_cell.angle_alpha   90.00
_cell.angle_beta   90.00
_cell.angle_gamma   90.00
#
_symmetry.space_group_name_H-M   'P 1'
#
loop_
_entity.id
_entity.type
_entity.pdbx_description
1 polymer ?
#
loop_
_entity_poly.entity_id
_entity_poly.type
_entity_poly.pdbx_seq_one_letter_code
_entity_poly.pdbx_strand_id
1 'polypeptide(L)'
;MFKLFVFLAFTVATCYGAAGQGILCGPPPDRLTKCLIMPPAVSGELTNKCRKANPTANECESLTCVFRESNLMDGTAVNKEKTRTFLDNYVKEHPVWSPAIEHAKAACLGPVELKPQGIHLNCPIYDIMHCIFASMIKNATPAQWSSTSECQGYRSFAAACPYCPADCFAAQVPIGSCNACLSLP
;
A
#
# COMPACT_ATOMS: atom_id res chain seq x y z
N MET A 1 -20.95 -18.27 69.41
CA MET A 1 -19.96 -18.93 68.52
C MET A 1 -20.29 -18.55 67.08
N PHE A 2 -19.65 -17.50 66.57
CA PHE A 2 -19.88 -16.96 65.23
C PHE A 2 -18.98 -17.69 64.23
N LYS A 3 -19.55 -18.44 63.29
CA LYS A 3 -18.81 -19.06 62.19
C LYS A 3 -18.75 -18.09 61.00
N LEU A 4 -17.56 -17.56 60.76
CA LEU A 4 -17.17 -16.79 59.58
C LEU A 4 -17.19 -17.70 58.34
N PHE A 5 -18.13 -17.46 57.42
CA PHE A 5 -18.04 -17.96 56.05
C PHE A 5 -17.34 -16.90 55.19
N VAL A 6 -16.07 -17.15 54.90
CA VAL A 6 -15.26 -16.36 53.97
C VAL A 6 -15.67 -16.73 52.55
N PHE A 7 -16.44 -15.87 51.88
CA PHE A 7 -16.65 -15.97 50.44
C PHE A 7 -15.41 -15.43 49.71
N LEU A 8 -14.60 -16.36 49.19
CA LEU A 8 -13.50 -16.05 48.27
C LEU A 8 -14.11 -15.71 46.89
N ALA A 9 -14.27 -14.43 46.60
CA ALA A 9 -14.61 -13.96 45.27
C ALA A 9 -13.38 -14.07 44.37
N PHE A 10 -13.37 -15.06 43.46
CA PHE A 10 -12.42 -15.11 42.35
C PHE A 10 -12.78 -13.99 41.36
N THR A 11 -12.15 -12.82 41.51
CA THR A 11 -12.13 -11.81 40.45
C THR A 11 -11.21 -12.31 39.34
N VAL A 12 -11.80 -12.89 38.30
CA VAL A 12 -11.13 -13.09 37.02
C VAL A 12 -10.92 -11.70 36.43
N ALA A 13 -9.69 -11.19 36.50
CA ALA A 13 -9.29 -9.99 35.79
C ALA A 13 -9.33 -10.30 34.28
N THR A 14 -10.48 -10.10 33.66
CA THR A 14 -10.57 -10.01 32.20
C THR A 14 -9.84 -8.75 31.79
N CYS A 15 -8.64 -8.88 31.21
CA CYS A 15 -7.98 -7.80 30.50
C CYS A 15 -8.88 -7.37 29.34
N TYR A 16 -9.76 -6.41 29.58
CA TYR A 16 -10.36 -5.61 28.53
C TYR A 16 -9.21 -4.78 27.93
N GLY A 17 -8.77 -5.14 26.72
CA GLY A 17 -7.91 -4.27 25.93
C GLY A 17 -8.58 -2.90 25.84
N ALA A 18 -7.88 -1.87 26.30
CA ALA A 18 -8.41 -0.52 26.38
C ALA A 18 -8.94 -0.08 25.01
N ALA A 19 -10.25 0.10 24.90
CA ALA A 19 -10.87 0.73 23.74
C ALA A 19 -10.44 2.20 23.73
N GLY A 20 -9.56 2.59 22.81
CA GLY A 20 -9.18 3.99 22.62
C GLY A 20 -7.72 4.26 22.25
N GLN A 21 -6.83 3.27 22.27
CA GLN A 21 -5.50 3.45 21.68
C GLN A 21 -5.58 3.10 20.19
N GLY A 22 -5.52 4.13 19.33
CA GLY A 22 -5.34 3.94 17.89
C GLY A 22 -4.10 3.07 17.63
N ILE A 23 -4.11 2.32 16.53
CA ILE A 23 -2.97 1.49 16.16
C ILE A 23 -1.78 2.40 15.87
N LEU A 24 -0.72 2.27 16.67
CA LEU A 24 0.55 2.95 16.41
C LEU A 24 1.26 2.23 15.26
N CYS A 25 1.28 2.89 14.11
CA CYS A 25 1.96 2.38 12.92
C CYS A 25 3.41 2.85 12.90
N GLY A 26 4.34 1.91 12.87
CA GLY A 26 5.75 2.16 12.59
C GLY A 26 6.06 2.15 11.09
N PRO A 27 7.34 2.23 10.71
CA PRO A 27 7.75 2.08 9.31
C PRO A 27 7.30 0.72 8.74
N PRO A 28 6.99 0.62 7.43
CA PRO A 28 6.65 -0.66 6.83
C PRO A 28 7.80 -1.66 6.98
N PRO A 29 7.50 -2.93 7.29
CA PRO A 29 8.54 -3.95 7.37
C PRO A 29 9.27 -4.16 6.03
N ASP A 30 10.60 -4.21 6.04
CA ASP A 30 11.48 -4.31 4.85
C ASP A 30 11.14 -5.47 3.90
N ARG A 31 10.52 -6.53 4.43
CA ARG A 31 10.20 -7.76 3.69
C ARG A 31 8.71 -7.96 3.45
N LEU A 32 7.88 -6.95 3.74
CA LEU A 32 6.43 -7.02 3.54
C LEU A 32 6.08 -7.43 2.11
N THR A 33 6.75 -6.85 1.12
CA THR A 33 6.48 -7.13 -0.30
C THR A 33 6.90 -8.54 -0.72
N LYS A 34 7.88 -9.17 -0.05
CA LYS A 34 8.25 -10.57 -0.28
C LYS A 34 7.18 -11.56 0.20
N CYS A 35 6.35 -11.12 1.12
CA CYS A 35 5.23 -11.91 1.63
C CYS A 35 3.96 -11.77 0.78
N LEU A 36 3.95 -10.86 -0.20
CA LEU A 36 2.84 -10.67 -1.11
C LEU A 36 3.06 -11.51 -2.36
N ILE A 37 2.13 -12.43 -2.64
CA ILE A 37 2.14 -13.29 -3.84
C ILE A 37 1.52 -12.49 -4.99
N MET A 38 2.19 -11.41 -5.39
CA MET A 38 1.73 -10.50 -6.43
C MET A 38 2.53 -10.72 -7.72
N PRO A 39 1.89 -11.26 -8.78
CA PRO A 39 2.52 -11.31 -10.09
C PRO A 39 2.91 -9.92 -10.59
N PRO A 40 4.06 -9.78 -11.28
CA PRO A 40 4.46 -8.50 -11.83
C PRO A 40 3.45 -8.04 -12.89
N ALA A 41 3.03 -6.77 -12.82
CA ALA A 41 2.07 -6.22 -13.76
C ALA A 41 2.70 -5.92 -15.14
N VAL A 42 4.03 -5.73 -15.19
CA VAL A 42 4.78 -5.49 -16.43
C VAL A 42 5.89 -6.52 -16.58
N SER A 43 6.27 -6.79 -17.83
CA SER A 43 7.32 -7.78 -18.08
C SER A 43 8.69 -7.31 -17.55
N GLY A 44 9.51 -8.29 -17.15
CA GLY A 44 10.90 -8.02 -16.79
C GLY A 44 11.70 -7.45 -17.96
N GLU A 45 11.36 -7.83 -19.20
CA GLU A 45 11.96 -7.27 -20.42
C GLU A 45 11.72 -5.77 -20.54
N LEU A 46 10.47 -5.32 -20.38
CA LEU A 46 10.13 -3.90 -20.44
C LEU A 46 10.82 -3.11 -19.32
N THR A 47 10.80 -3.65 -18.11
CA THR A 47 11.48 -3.04 -16.96
C THR A 47 12.99 -2.89 -17.24
N ASN A 48 13.60 -3.94 -17.80
CA ASN A 48 15.01 -3.93 -18.17
C ASN A 48 15.31 -2.97 -19.32
N LYS A 49 14.42 -2.85 -20.32
CA LYS A 49 14.52 -1.90 -21.43
C LYS A 49 14.59 -0.48 -20.89
N CYS A 50 13.66 -0.10 -20.01
CA CYS A 50 13.61 1.24 -19.43
C CYS A 50 14.82 1.54 -18.56
N ARG A 51 15.25 0.60 -17.71
CA ARG A 51 16.46 0.77 -16.89
C ARG A 51 17.73 0.93 -17.73
N LYS A 52 17.87 0.17 -18.83
CA LYS A 52 19.04 0.27 -19.72
C LYS A 52 19.06 1.55 -20.54
N ALA A 53 17.89 2.05 -20.94
CA ALA A 53 17.77 3.27 -21.74
C ALA A 53 18.26 4.52 -20.98
N ASN A 54 18.11 4.56 -19.66
CA ASN A 54 18.64 5.61 -18.80
C ASN A 54 19.10 5.04 -17.45
N PRO A 55 20.36 4.58 -17.33
CA PRO A 55 20.87 3.93 -16.11
C PRO A 55 20.93 4.85 -14.88
N THR A 56 20.93 6.16 -15.10
CA THR A 56 20.93 7.19 -14.05
C THR A 56 19.53 7.76 -13.79
N ALA A 57 18.50 7.18 -14.41
CA ALA A 57 17.13 7.61 -14.23
C ALA A 57 16.74 7.53 -12.75
N ASN A 58 16.07 8.57 -12.26
CA ASN A 58 15.35 8.46 -11.00
C ASN A 58 14.09 7.58 -11.18
N GLU A 59 13.39 7.29 -10.08
CA GLU A 59 12.20 6.45 -10.10
C GLU A 59 11.09 7.02 -11.00
N CYS A 60 10.87 8.33 -10.97
CA CYS A 60 9.86 8.98 -11.80
C CYS A 60 10.15 8.80 -13.30
N GLU A 61 11.39 9.00 -13.72
CA GLU A 61 11.83 8.83 -15.11
C GLU A 61 11.70 7.36 -15.54
N SER A 62 12.07 6.43 -14.66
CA SER A 62 11.94 5.00 -14.89
C SER A 62 10.48 4.58 -15.08
N LEU A 63 9.58 5.04 -14.20
CA LEU A 63 8.14 4.79 -14.30
C LEU A 63 7.54 5.45 -15.54
N THR A 64 7.98 6.67 -15.87
CA THR A 64 7.56 7.38 -17.10
C THR A 64 7.87 6.57 -18.34
N CYS A 65 9.07 5.99 -18.42
CA CYS A 65 9.41 5.08 -19.51
C CYS A 65 8.45 3.89 -19.56
N VAL A 66 8.22 3.20 -18.44
CA VAL A 66 7.35 2.02 -18.39
C VAL A 66 5.92 2.37 -18.83
N PHE A 67 5.36 3.49 -18.35
CA PHE A 67 4.02 3.95 -18.72
C PHE A 67 3.93 4.29 -20.21
N ARG A 68 4.94 4.99 -20.75
CA ARG A 68 4.98 5.34 -22.17
C ARG A 68 5.02 4.09 -23.06
N GLU A 69 5.91 3.16 -22.75
CA GLU A 69 6.07 1.91 -23.50
C GLU A 69 4.84 0.98 -23.37
N SER A 70 4.12 1.08 -22.24
CA SER A 70 2.84 0.38 -22.03
C SER A 70 1.65 1.12 -22.63
N ASN A 71 1.87 2.23 -23.35
CA ASN A 71 0.84 3.10 -23.92
C ASN A 71 -0.16 3.62 -22.86
N LEU A 72 0.28 3.90 -21.64
CA LEU A 72 -0.56 4.39 -20.53
C LEU A 72 -0.52 5.91 -20.35
N MET A 73 0.08 6.61 -21.31
CA MET A 73 0.22 8.07 -21.31
C MET A 73 -0.73 8.71 -22.33
N ASP A 74 -1.10 9.96 -22.08
CA ASP A 74 -1.66 10.90 -23.05
C ASP A 74 -0.81 12.18 -23.01
N GLY A 75 0.03 12.36 -24.03
CA GLY A 75 1.11 13.34 -24.01
C GLY A 75 2.04 13.13 -22.81
N THR A 76 2.06 14.10 -21.89
CA THR A 76 2.87 14.07 -20.67
C THR A 76 2.10 13.63 -19.42
N ALA A 77 0.80 13.35 -19.53
CA ALA A 77 -0.06 12.96 -18.42
C ALA A 77 -0.37 11.47 -18.43
N VAL A 78 -0.70 10.90 -17.27
CA VAL A 78 -1.22 9.52 -17.19
C VAL A 78 -2.63 9.48 -17.77
N ASN A 79 -2.87 8.55 -18.68
CA ASN A 79 -4.20 8.26 -19.19
C ASN A 79 -4.90 7.26 -18.24
N LYS A 80 -5.73 7.78 -17.33
CA LYS A 80 -6.40 6.98 -16.28
C LYS A 80 -7.25 5.85 -16.86
N GLU A 81 -7.93 6.07 -17.99
CA GLU A 81 -8.79 5.09 -18.66
C GLU A 81 -7.98 3.93 -19.24
N LYS A 82 -6.84 4.22 -19.88
CA LYS A 82 -5.90 3.17 -20.31
C LYS A 82 -5.29 2.45 -19.11
N THR A 83 -4.97 3.15 -18.02
CA THR A 83 -4.52 2.50 -16.77
C THR A 83 -5.60 1.59 -16.19
N ARG A 84 -6.88 2.00 -16.20
CA ARG A 84 -8.00 1.12 -15.79
C ARG A 84 -8.07 -0.14 -16.63
N THR A 85 -7.97 0.01 -17.94
CA THR A 85 -8.01 -1.11 -18.89
C THR A 85 -6.83 -2.06 -18.69
N PHE A 86 -5.65 -1.52 -18.40
CA PHE A 86 -4.47 -2.29 -18.04
C PHE A 86 -4.69 -3.12 -16.76
N LEU A 87 -5.28 -2.53 -15.72
CA LEU A 87 -5.62 -3.25 -14.49
C LEU A 87 -6.72 -4.30 -14.71
N ASP A 88 -7.68 -4.04 -15.61
CA ASP A 88 -8.70 -5.04 -15.98
C ASP A 88 -8.07 -6.26 -16.66
N ASN A 89 -7.07 -6.05 -17.52
CA ASN A 89 -6.33 -7.15 -18.14
C ASN A 89 -5.51 -7.92 -17.11
N TYR A 90 -4.87 -7.24 -16.15
CA TYR A 90 -4.18 -7.90 -15.04
C TYR A 90 -5.13 -8.83 -14.25
N VAL A 91 -6.36 -8.39 -14.01
CA VAL A 91 -7.37 -9.21 -13.30
C VAL A 91 -7.85 -10.40 -14.14
N LYS A 92 -7.91 -10.30 -15.47
CA LYS A 92 -8.24 -11.46 -16.32
C LYS A 92 -7.22 -12.58 -16.16
N GLU A 93 -5.94 -12.22 -16.06
CA GLU A 93 -4.84 -13.17 -15.87
C GLU A 93 -4.70 -13.62 -14.41
N HIS A 94 -5.09 -12.76 -13.46
CA HIS A 94 -4.96 -13.01 -12.03
C HIS A 94 -6.26 -12.70 -11.26
N PRO A 95 -7.34 -13.49 -11.44
CA PRO A 95 -8.67 -13.17 -10.92
C PRO A 95 -8.75 -12.97 -9.41
N VAL A 96 -7.87 -13.63 -8.64
CA VAL A 96 -7.78 -13.47 -7.18
C VAL A 96 -7.50 -12.03 -6.75
N TRP A 97 -6.90 -11.21 -7.63
CA TRP A 97 -6.62 -9.80 -7.39
C TRP A 97 -7.78 -8.85 -7.71
N SER A 98 -8.89 -9.35 -8.25
CA SER A 98 -10.05 -8.51 -8.62
C SER A 98 -10.51 -7.58 -7.49
N PRO A 99 -10.75 -8.04 -6.25
CA PRO A 99 -11.24 -7.15 -5.19
C PRO A 99 -10.27 -6.00 -4.89
N ALA A 100 -8.98 -6.31 -4.77
CA ALA A 100 -7.96 -5.32 -4.44
C ALA A 100 -7.75 -4.31 -5.58
N ILE A 101 -7.85 -4.77 -6.83
CA ILE A 101 -7.78 -3.94 -8.02
C ILE A 101 -9.00 -3.02 -8.15
N GLU A 102 -10.21 -3.47 -7.83
CA GLU A 102 -11.39 -2.59 -7.81
C GLU A 102 -11.22 -1.46 -6.78
N HIS A 103 -10.73 -1.79 -5.58
CA HIS A 103 -10.41 -0.78 -4.57
C HIS A 103 -9.34 0.21 -5.08
N ALA A 104 -8.26 -0.28 -5.71
CA ALA A 104 -7.22 0.57 -6.27
C ALA A 104 -7.75 1.49 -7.39
N LYS A 105 -8.59 0.95 -8.28
CA LYS A 105 -9.25 1.70 -9.34
C LYS A 105 -10.14 2.82 -8.79
N ALA A 106 -10.88 2.55 -7.72
CA ALA A 106 -11.75 3.55 -7.10
C ALA A 106 -10.94 4.64 -6.39
N ALA A 107 -9.91 4.25 -5.62
CA ALA A 107 -9.12 5.17 -4.82
C ALA A 107 -8.14 6.02 -5.65
N CYS A 108 -7.50 5.43 -6.65
CA CYS A 108 -6.31 6.01 -7.28
C CYS A 108 -6.56 6.63 -8.66
N LEU A 109 -7.59 6.15 -9.37
CA LEU A 109 -7.88 6.58 -10.74
C LEU A 109 -9.20 7.37 -10.81
N GLY A 110 -9.73 7.80 -9.68
CA GLY A 110 -10.96 8.59 -9.59
C GLY A 110 -10.87 9.94 -10.31
N PRO A 111 -11.99 10.70 -10.36
CA PRO A 111 -12.04 12.00 -11.02
C PRO A 111 -11.20 13.06 -10.30
N VAL A 112 -11.02 12.92 -8.99
CA VAL A 112 -10.19 13.81 -8.18
C VAL A 112 -8.71 13.53 -8.48
N GLU A 113 -7.92 14.59 -8.62
CA GLU A 113 -6.48 14.47 -8.75
C GLU A 113 -5.87 13.91 -7.45
N LEU A 114 -4.97 12.94 -7.59
CA LEU A 114 -4.28 12.38 -6.44
C LEU A 114 -3.37 13.44 -5.84
N LYS A 115 -3.48 13.61 -4.52
CA LYS A 115 -2.46 14.34 -3.76
C LYS A 115 -1.12 13.59 -3.88
N PRO A 116 0.02 14.27 -3.75
CA PRO A 116 1.31 13.61 -3.66
C PRO A 116 1.30 12.47 -2.63
N GLN A 117 1.83 11.30 -3.02
CA GLN A 117 1.79 10.05 -2.26
C GLN A 117 3.16 9.59 -1.73
N GLY A 118 4.23 10.35 -1.96
CA GLY A 118 5.53 10.00 -1.42
C GLY A 118 6.65 10.97 -1.74
N ILE A 119 7.81 10.40 -2.05
CA ILE A 119 9.10 11.11 -1.96
C ILE A 119 9.46 11.83 -3.27
N HIS A 120 8.90 11.38 -4.38
CA HIS A 120 9.13 11.96 -5.71
C HIS A 120 8.06 13.01 -6.00
N LEU A 121 8.29 14.22 -5.49
CA LEU A 121 7.41 15.37 -5.71
C LEU A 121 7.30 15.70 -7.20
N ASN A 122 6.14 16.23 -7.62
CA ASN A 122 5.83 16.56 -9.01
C ASN A 122 5.94 15.36 -9.96
N CYS A 123 5.69 14.14 -9.46
CA CYS A 123 5.63 12.93 -10.28
C CYS A 123 4.26 12.24 -10.17
N PRO A 124 3.24 12.69 -10.94
CA PRO A 124 1.90 12.10 -10.90
C PRO A 124 1.87 10.60 -11.21
N ILE A 125 2.81 10.11 -12.02
CA ILE A 125 2.95 8.68 -12.34
C ILE A 125 3.35 7.88 -11.11
N TYR A 126 4.32 8.39 -10.35
CA TYR A 126 4.73 7.79 -9.09
C TYR A 126 3.57 7.79 -8.10
N ASP A 127 2.84 8.91 -7.99
CA ASP A 127 1.71 9.02 -7.07
C ASP A 127 0.59 8.00 -7.38
N ILE A 128 0.25 7.85 -8.66
CA ILE A 128 -0.72 6.85 -9.12
C ILE A 128 -0.22 5.42 -8.82
N MET A 129 1.04 5.11 -9.16
CA MET A 129 1.59 3.78 -8.96
C MET A 129 1.70 3.41 -7.49
N HIS A 130 2.15 4.35 -6.65
CA HIS A 130 2.23 4.15 -5.22
C HIS A 130 0.84 3.94 -4.62
N CYS A 131 -0.15 4.77 -4.99
CA CYS A 131 -1.52 4.59 -4.55
C CYS A 131 -2.08 3.20 -4.92
N ILE A 132 -1.89 2.77 -6.18
CA ILE A 132 -2.37 1.46 -6.65
C ILE A 132 -1.73 0.35 -5.81
N PHE A 133 -0.41 0.40 -5.64
CA PHE A 133 0.32 -0.63 -4.91
C PHE A 133 -0.07 -0.68 -3.42
N ALA A 134 -0.14 0.48 -2.76
CA ALA A 134 -0.60 0.58 -1.36
C ALA A 134 -2.04 0.09 -1.19
N SER A 135 -2.92 0.42 -2.13
CA SER A 135 -4.30 -0.08 -2.14
C SER A 135 -4.35 -1.60 -2.33
N MET A 136 -3.52 -2.15 -3.21
CA MET A 136 -3.43 -3.60 -3.41
C MET A 136 -2.95 -4.31 -2.14
N ILE A 137 -1.93 -3.80 -1.46
CA ILE A 137 -1.45 -4.32 -0.18
C ILE A 137 -2.56 -4.30 0.87
N LYS A 138 -3.25 -3.15 1.02
CA LYS A 138 -4.30 -2.96 2.02
C LYS A 138 -5.48 -3.91 1.83
N ASN A 139 -5.80 -4.21 0.57
CA ASN A 139 -6.99 -4.98 0.19
C ASN A 139 -6.66 -6.41 -0.28
N ALA A 140 -5.43 -6.88 -0.07
CA ALA A 140 -5.04 -8.25 -0.36
C ALA A 140 -5.68 -9.22 0.65
N THR A 141 -6.40 -10.21 0.12
CA THR A 141 -7.01 -11.34 0.84
C THR A 141 -5.94 -12.31 1.36
N PRO A 142 -6.25 -13.17 2.36
CA PRO A 142 -5.32 -14.19 2.87
C PRO A 142 -4.58 -14.98 1.79
N ALA A 143 -5.25 -15.32 0.68
CA ALA A 143 -4.68 -16.15 -0.39
C ALA A 143 -3.57 -15.45 -1.19
N GLN A 144 -3.47 -14.13 -1.10
CA GLN A 144 -2.44 -13.32 -1.75
C GLN A 144 -1.23 -13.07 -0.85
N TRP A 145 -1.26 -13.59 0.38
CA TRP A 145 -0.14 -13.53 1.31
C TRP A 145 0.47 -14.92 1.45
N SER A 146 1.79 -14.99 1.56
CA SER A 146 2.49 -16.20 1.97
C SER A 146 2.01 -16.65 3.36
N SER A 147 1.89 -17.96 3.54
CA SER A 147 1.43 -18.58 4.78
C SER A 147 2.54 -18.80 5.82
N THR A 148 3.78 -18.39 5.52
CA THR A 148 4.90 -18.51 6.48
C THR A 148 4.63 -17.66 7.73
N SER A 149 5.19 -18.08 8.87
CA SER A 149 5.01 -17.38 10.15
C SER A 149 5.50 -15.93 10.11
N GLU A 150 6.59 -15.64 9.39
CA GLU A 150 7.09 -14.27 9.17
C GLU A 150 6.02 -13.38 8.51
N CYS A 151 5.30 -13.92 7.53
CA CYS A 151 4.33 -13.15 6.74
C CYS A 151 3.01 -12.87 7.47
N GLN A 152 2.69 -13.61 8.54
CA GLN A 152 1.50 -13.34 9.36
C GLN A 152 1.57 -11.98 10.04
N GLY A 153 2.76 -11.59 10.52
CA GLY A 153 3.00 -10.28 11.12
C GLY A 153 2.85 -9.15 10.09
N TYR A 154 3.44 -9.31 8.90
CA TYR A 154 3.36 -8.29 7.85
C TYR A 154 1.94 -8.12 7.28
N ARG A 155 1.19 -9.22 7.16
CA ARG A 155 -0.23 -9.15 6.79
C ARG A 155 -1.05 -8.39 7.83
N SER A 156 -0.79 -8.64 9.13
CA SER A 156 -1.46 -7.91 10.21
C SER A 156 -1.11 -6.42 10.18
N PHE A 157 0.16 -6.07 9.93
CA PHE A 157 0.58 -4.70 9.69
C PHE A 157 -0.16 -4.08 8.50
N ALA A 158 -0.19 -4.72 7.33
CA ALA A 158 -0.87 -4.21 6.14
C ALA A 158 -2.38 -3.99 6.36
N ALA A 159 -3.03 -4.87 7.13
CA ALA A 159 -4.43 -4.73 7.47
C ALA A 159 -4.69 -3.54 8.43
N ALA A 160 -3.73 -3.24 9.31
CA ALA A 160 -3.87 -2.24 10.36
C ALA A 160 -3.37 -0.85 9.96
N CYS A 161 -2.31 -0.79 9.17
CA CYS A 161 -1.50 0.40 8.91
C CYS A 161 -1.52 0.80 7.43
N PRO A 162 -1.28 2.08 7.11
CA PRO A 162 -1.01 2.49 5.74
C PRO A 162 0.37 1.99 5.29
N TYR A 163 0.51 1.68 4.00
CA TYR A 163 1.81 1.39 3.40
C TYR A 163 2.34 2.68 2.78
N CYS A 164 3.29 3.33 3.47
CA CYS A 164 3.88 4.59 3.05
C CYS A 164 5.39 4.42 2.84
N PRO A 165 6.07 5.28 2.07
CA PRO A 165 7.53 5.29 2.00
C PRO A 165 8.18 5.45 3.39
N ALA A 166 9.47 5.14 3.55
CA ALA A 166 10.08 5.18 4.88
C ALA A 166 10.34 6.61 5.39
N ASP A 167 10.67 7.56 4.50
CA ASP A 167 10.98 8.91 4.95
C ASP A 167 9.75 9.83 5.01
N CYS A 168 9.69 10.57 6.12
CA CYS A 168 8.76 11.66 6.35
C CYS A 168 9.20 12.87 5.53
N PHE A 169 8.37 13.36 4.60
CA PHE A 169 8.73 14.49 3.73
C PHE A 169 7.81 15.69 3.91
N ALA A 170 8.47 16.81 4.21
CA ALA A 170 8.20 18.22 3.92
C ALA A 170 6.76 18.77 4.11
N ALA A 171 6.66 20.04 4.55
CA ALA A 171 5.39 20.73 4.82
C ALA A 171 4.39 20.77 3.64
N GLN A 172 4.83 20.40 2.43
CA GLN A 172 4.03 20.33 1.21
C GLN A 172 3.18 19.05 1.09
N VAL A 173 3.45 17.99 1.86
CA VAL A 173 2.60 16.79 1.87
C VAL A 173 1.32 17.10 2.65
N PRO A 174 0.13 17.06 2.03
CA PRO A 174 -1.10 17.44 2.71
C PRO A 174 -1.39 16.54 3.92
N ILE A 175 -1.93 17.13 4.99
CA ILE A 175 -2.44 16.37 6.14
C ILE A 175 -3.42 15.29 5.63
N GLY A 176 -3.19 14.05 6.06
CA GLY A 176 -3.94 12.87 5.64
C GLY A 176 -3.36 12.10 4.44
N SER A 177 -2.30 12.60 3.78
CA SER A 177 -1.49 11.80 2.85
C SER A 177 -0.52 10.88 3.60
N CYS A 178 -0.07 9.80 2.93
CA CYS A 178 1.02 8.97 3.44
C CYS A 178 2.24 9.84 3.80
N ASN A 179 2.88 9.56 4.93
CA ASN A 179 4.04 10.32 5.44
C ASN A 179 3.83 11.83 5.62
N ALA A 180 2.59 12.30 5.82
CA ALA A 180 2.38 13.62 6.38
C ALA A 180 3.14 13.65 7.72
N CYS A 181 4.20 14.48 7.80
CA CYS A 181 5.03 14.64 8.99
C CYS A 181 4.19 15.25 10.13
N LEU A 182 3.32 14.44 10.72
CA LEU A 182 2.80 14.71 12.05
C LEU A 182 3.92 14.28 12.98
N SER A 183 4.69 15.24 13.49
CA SER A 183 5.13 15.12 14.87
C SER A 183 3.85 14.91 15.68
N LEU A 184 3.54 13.64 15.98
CA LEU A 184 2.57 13.34 17.02
C LEU A 184 3.04 14.10 18.28
N PRO A 185 2.18 14.87 18.95
CA PRO A 185 2.51 15.44 20.24
C PRO A 185 2.89 14.35 21.24
#